data_AF-I6YVG3-F1
#
_entry.id   AF-I6YVG3-F1
#
_cell.length_a   1.000
_cell.length_b   1.000
_cell.length_c   1.000
_cell.angle_alpha   90.00
_cell.angle_beta   90.00
_cell.angle_gamma   90.00
#
_symmetry.space_group_name_H-M   'P 1'
#
loop_
_entity.id
_entity.type
_entity.pdbx_description
1 polymer ?
#
loop_
_entity_poly.entity_id
_entity_poly.type
_entity_poly.pdbx_seq_one_letter_code
_entity_poly.pdbx_strand_id
1 'polypeptide(L)'
;MGGIIFWAIVRTAVLIPALWLLYGMMEYRYWWWLGIISIYGIIIYPATIQYRMFREKNQKIIEDTLCSSCRYFDESAVLCTKYDEHPTLEYLPCNGIDWELKEISYEKTN
;
A
#
# COMPACT_ATOMS: atom_id res chain seq x y z
N MET A 1 -2.44 -5.66 -1.33
CA MET A 1 -1.32 -5.09 -2.12
C MET A 1 -1.43 -5.28 -3.64
N GLY A 2 -1.69 -6.49 -4.15
CA GLY A 2 -1.61 -6.79 -5.60
C GLY A 2 -2.51 -5.96 -6.53
N GLY A 3 -3.74 -5.62 -6.11
CA GLY A 3 -4.64 -4.81 -6.93
C GLY A 3 -4.14 -3.38 -7.21
N ILE A 4 -3.42 -2.78 -6.26
CA ILE A 4 -2.83 -1.44 -6.41
C ILE A 4 -1.71 -1.47 -7.46
N ILE A 5 -0.86 -2.49 -7.38
CA ILE A 5 0.27 -2.70 -8.29
C ILE A 5 -0.23 -3.02 -9.70
N PHE A 6 -1.21 -3.92 -9.83
CA PHE A 6 -1.81 -4.29 -11.12
C PHE A 6 -2.33 -3.06 -11.86
N TRP A 7 -3.13 -2.23 -11.18
CA TRP A 7 -3.67 -1.02 -11.77
C TRP A 7 -2.61 0.04 -12.06
N ALA A 8 -1.52 0.10 -11.28
CA ALA A 8 -0.39 0.97 -11.59
C ALA A 8 0.32 0.53 -12.88
N ILE A 9 0.58 -0.77 -13.06
CA ILE A 9 1.20 -1.33 -14.28
C ILE A 9 0.32 -1.04 -15.50
N VAL A 10 -0.98 -1.28 -15.41
CA VAL A 10 -1.93 -1.00 -16.50
C VAL A 10 -1.90 0.48 -16.90
N ARG A 11 -1.91 1.40 -15.91
CA ARG A 11 -1.84 2.83 -16.19
C ARG A 11 -0.52 3.24 -16.83
N THR A 12 0.60 2.70 -16.36
CA THR A 12 1.92 2.94 -16.97
C THR A 12 1.99 2.42 -18.41
N ALA A 13 1.45 1.22 -18.66
CA ALA A 13 1.41 0.61 -19.98
C ALA A 13 0.59 1.42 -21.00
N VAL A 14 -0.42 2.17 -20.55
CA VAL A 14 -1.21 3.09 -21.39
C VAL A 14 -0.54 4.48 -21.51
N LEU A 15 0.10 4.94 -20.45
CA LEU A 15 0.73 6.26 -20.35
C LEU A 15 1.95 6.40 -21.28
N ILE A 16 2.76 5.34 -21.41
CA ILE A 16 3.94 5.35 -22.29
C ILE A 16 3.55 5.55 -23.77
N PRO A 17 2.63 4.75 -24.36
CA PRO A 17 2.14 4.99 -25.72
C PRO A 17 1.48 6.36 -25.89
N ALA A 18 0.70 6.81 -24.90
CA ALA A 18 0.04 8.11 -24.95
C ALA A 18 1.05 9.27 -25.03
N LEU A 19 2.11 9.23 -24.19
CA LEU A 19 3.19 10.22 -24.23
C LEU A 19 4.01 10.15 -25.51
N TRP A 20 4.18 8.97 -26.09
CA TRP A 20 4.87 8.82 -27.38
C TRP A 20 4.09 9.45 -28.53
N LEU A 21 2.78 9.24 -28.61
CA LEU A 21 1.92 9.90 -29.61
C LEU A 21 1.96 11.43 -29.49
N LEU A 22 2.01 11.95 -28.26
CA LEU A 22 2.06 13.39 -27.98
C LEU A 22 3.43 14.03 -28.26
N TYR A 23 4.51 13.25 -28.35
CA TYR A 23 5.87 13.77 -28.57
C TYR A 23 5.99 14.57 -29.88
N GLY A 24 5.30 14.14 -30.94
CA GLY A 24 5.37 14.79 -32.26
C GLY A 24 4.60 16.12 -32.37
N MET A 25 3.75 16.46 -31.40
CA MET A 25 2.86 17.63 -31.46
C MET A 25 3.31 18.81 -30.59
N MET A 26 4.30 18.59 -29.71
CA MET A 26 4.64 19.53 -28.63
C MET A 26 6.10 19.95 -28.70
N GLU A 27 6.38 21.21 -28.34
CA GLU A 27 7.76 21.67 -28.19
C GLU A 27 8.46 20.94 -27.03
N TYR A 28 9.74 20.63 -27.21
CA TYR A 28 10.56 19.87 -26.26
C TYR A 28 10.53 20.43 -24.83
N ARG A 29 10.40 21.77 -24.69
CA ARG A 29 10.32 22.44 -23.38
C ARG A 29 9.10 22.03 -22.56
N TYR A 30 7.94 21.82 -23.20
CA TYR A 30 6.71 21.45 -22.50
C TYR A 30 6.59 19.94 -22.30
N TRP A 31 7.30 19.14 -23.10
CA TRP A 31 7.25 17.68 -23.02
C TRP A 31 7.70 17.13 -21.66
N TRP A 32 8.79 17.69 -21.09
CA TRP A 32 9.26 17.31 -19.76
C TRP A 32 8.25 17.61 -18.64
N TRP A 33 7.64 18.80 -18.67
CA TRP A 33 6.60 19.17 -17.71
C TRP A 33 5.37 18.29 -17.82
N LEU A 34 4.93 17.98 -19.04
CA LEU A 34 3.78 17.11 -19.28
C LEU A 34 4.07 15.68 -18.78
N GLY A 35 5.27 15.16 -19.02
CA GLY A 35 5.69 13.85 -18.49
C GLY A 35 5.62 13.78 -16.96
N ILE A 36 6.18 14.77 -16.25
CA ILE A 36 6.19 14.80 -14.78
C ILE A 36 4.76 14.90 -14.23
N ILE A 37 3.93 15.79 -14.77
CA ILE A 37 2.54 15.97 -14.35
C ILE A 37 1.73 14.70 -14.62
N SER A 38 1.95 14.07 -15.77
CA SER A 38 1.28 12.83 -16.17
C SER A 38 1.60 11.69 -15.19
N ILE A 39 2.88 11.49 -14.86
CA ILE A 39 3.31 10.49 -13.87
C ILE A 39 2.67 10.77 -12.51
N TYR A 40 2.69 12.02 -12.04
CA TYR A 40 2.11 12.37 -10.75
C TYR A 40 0.60 12.14 -10.72
N GLY A 41 -0.14 12.61 -11.72
CA GLY A 41 -1.60 12.51 -11.78
C GLY A 41 -2.12 11.11 -12.03
N ILE A 42 -1.42 10.32 -12.85
CA ILE A 42 -1.91 8.99 -13.29
C ILE A 42 -1.35 7.86 -12.43
N ILE A 43 -0.17 8.00 -11.83
CA ILE A 43 0.46 6.94 -11.03
C ILE A 43 0.38 7.27 -9.54
N ILE A 44 0.90 8.44 -9.12
CA ILE A 44 1.03 8.77 -7.70
C ILE A 44 -0.33 9.03 -7.05
N TYR A 45 -1.17 9.87 -7.67
CA TYR A 45 -2.48 10.24 -7.12
C TYR A 45 -3.43 9.04 -6.86
N PRO A 46 -3.66 8.12 -7.80
CA PRO A 46 -4.51 6.96 -7.51
C PRO A 46 -3.85 5.97 -6.55
N ALA A 47 -2.53 5.92 -6.46
CA ALA A 47 -1.84 5.08 -5.48
C ALA A 47 -2.12 5.55 -4.04
N THR A 48 -2.07 6.87 -3.79
CA THR A 48 -2.35 7.43 -2.45
C THR A 48 -3.82 7.25 -2.05
N ILE A 49 -4.76 7.41 -2.97
CA ILE A 49 -6.19 7.18 -2.71
C ILE A 49 -6.46 5.70 -2.37
N GLN A 50 -5.91 4.77 -3.15
CA GLN A 50 -6.08 3.34 -2.89
C GLN A 50 -5.45 2.93 -1.55
N TYR A 51 -4.29 3.49 -1.22
CA TYR A 51 -3.65 3.26 0.07
C TYR A 51 -4.51 3.78 1.23
N ARG A 52 -5.08 4.99 1.10
CA ARG A 52 -5.99 5.55 2.11
C ARG A 52 -7.23 4.68 2.31
N MET A 53 -7.89 4.25 1.23
CA MET A 53 -9.05 3.36 1.33
C MET A 53 -8.70 2.00 1.93
N PHE A 54 -7.51 1.47 1.63
CA PHE A 54 -7.04 0.23 2.23
C PHE A 54 -6.82 0.40 3.74
N ARG A 55 -6.17 1.50 4.15
CA ARG A 55 -5.98 1.82 5.57
C ARG A 55 -7.32 2.00 6.30
N GLU A 56 -8.25 2.78 5.77
CA GLU A 56 -9.56 3.01 6.39
C GLU A 56 -10.36 1.72 6.57
N LYS A 57 -10.40 0.84 5.56
CA LYS A 57 -11.12 -0.44 5.66
C LYS A 57 -10.52 -1.38 6.69
N ASN A 58 -9.19 -1.39 6.79
CA ASN A 58 -8.49 -2.29 7.70
C ASN A 58 -8.16 -1.65 9.04
N GLN A 59 -8.48 -0.37 9.24
CA GLN A 59 -8.23 0.34 10.50
C GLN A 59 -8.91 -0.37 11.67
N LYS A 60 -10.14 -0.86 11.48
CA LYS A 60 -10.84 -1.68 12.48
C LYS A 60 -10.11 -2.98 12.80
N ILE A 61 -9.49 -3.62 11.81
CA ILE A 61 -8.69 -4.84 12.04
C ILE A 61 -7.39 -4.48 12.78
N ILE A 62 -6.77 -3.34 12.44
CA ILE A 62 -5.52 -2.86 13.03
C ILE A 62 -5.75 -2.32 14.47
N GLU A 63 -6.90 -1.75 14.79
CA GLU A 63 -7.15 -1.15 16.11
C GLU A 63 -7.90 -2.10 17.06
N ASP A 64 -8.87 -2.87 16.55
CA ASP A 64 -9.78 -3.65 17.41
C ASP A 64 -9.40 -5.14 17.56
N THR A 65 -8.34 -5.62 16.90
CA THR A 65 -7.95 -7.05 16.97
C THR A 65 -6.71 -7.30 17.81
N LEU A 66 -6.68 -8.46 18.48
CA LEU A 66 -5.51 -8.93 19.24
C LEU A 66 -4.25 -9.10 18.36
N CYS A 67 -4.44 -9.32 17.05
CA CYS A 67 -3.35 -9.45 16.09
C CYS A 67 -2.52 -8.17 15.91
N SER A 68 -3.07 -6.99 16.19
CA SER A 68 -2.36 -5.71 15.99
C SER A 68 -1.15 -5.51 16.90
N SER A 69 -1.20 -6.11 18.09
CA SER A 69 -0.12 -6.08 19.08
C SER A 69 0.91 -7.20 18.89
N CYS A 70 0.72 -8.05 17.87
CA CYS A 70 1.61 -9.16 17.58
C CYS A 70 2.89 -8.68 16.88
N ARG A 71 4.04 -9.23 17.27
CA ARG A 71 5.35 -8.97 16.65
C ARG A 71 5.38 -9.25 15.14
N TYR A 72 4.66 -10.29 14.71
CA TYR A 72 4.67 -10.78 13.34
C TYR A 72 3.59 -10.16 12.44
N PHE A 73 2.81 -9.21 12.96
CA PHE A 73 1.77 -8.55 12.19
C PHE A 73 2.32 -7.35 11.42
N ASP A 74 2.10 -7.35 10.10
CA ASP A 74 2.39 -6.22 9.22
C ASP A 74 1.11 -5.41 8.99
N GLU A 75 1.04 -4.22 9.58
CA GLU A 75 -0.08 -3.28 9.43
C GLU A 75 -0.24 -2.74 8.00
N SER A 76 0.85 -2.72 7.21
CA SER A 76 0.83 -2.19 5.85
C SER A 76 0.13 -3.15 4.88
N ALA A 77 0.24 -4.45 5.14
CA ALA A 77 -0.34 -5.52 4.35
C ALA A 77 -1.53 -6.22 5.03
N VAL A 78 -1.75 -5.97 6.33
CA VAL A 78 -2.73 -6.69 7.18
C VAL A 78 -2.47 -8.18 7.05
N LEU A 79 -1.25 -8.58 7.40
CA LEU A 79 -0.70 -9.90 7.14
C LEU A 79 0.06 -10.40 8.38
N CYS A 80 -0.17 -11.66 8.75
CA CYS A 80 0.71 -12.36 9.66
C CYS A 80 1.91 -12.92 8.90
N THR A 81 3.10 -12.37 9.11
CA THR A 81 4.34 -12.80 8.42
C THR A 81 4.83 -14.20 8.81
N LYS A 82 4.35 -14.75 9.93
CA LYS A 82 4.71 -16.10 10.39
C LYS A 82 3.94 -17.20 9.67
N TYR A 83 2.68 -16.94 9.35
CA TYR A 83 1.75 -17.91 8.74
C TYR A 83 1.35 -17.53 7.31
N ASP A 84 1.77 -16.36 6.81
CA ASP A 84 1.37 -15.77 5.53
C ASP A 84 -0.17 -15.66 5.34
N GLU A 85 -0.88 -15.52 6.46
CA GLU A 85 -2.34 -15.46 6.53
C GLU A 85 -2.82 -14.03 6.79
N HIS A 86 -3.91 -13.64 6.14
CA HIS A 86 -4.53 -12.33 6.33
C HIS A 86 -5.61 -12.42 7.42
N PRO A 87 -5.42 -11.79 8.60
CA PRO A 87 -6.46 -11.73 9.61
C PRO A 87 -7.70 -10.99 9.11
N THR A 88 -8.87 -11.46 9.53
CA THR A 88 -10.15 -10.77 9.34
C THR A 88 -10.82 -10.58 10.69
N LEU A 89 -11.96 -9.86 10.75
CA LEU A 89 -12.70 -9.66 12.01
C LEU A 89 -13.17 -10.96 12.66
N GLU A 90 -13.35 -12.01 11.86
CA GLU A 90 -13.87 -13.31 12.31
C GLU A 90 -12.79 -14.41 12.29
N TYR A 91 -11.60 -14.10 11.76
CA TYR A 91 -10.53 -15.06 11.57
C TYR A 91 -9.20 -14.52 12.12
N LEU A 92 -8.72 -15.16 13.18
CA LEU A 92 -7.38 -14.94 13.72
C LEU A 92 -6.43 -16.04 13.22
N PRO A 93 -5.31 -15.69 12.57
CA PRO A 93 -4.21 -16.61 12.29
C PRO A 93 -3.79 -17.30 13.59
N CYS A 94 -3.51 -18.61 13.53
CA CYS A 94 -3.14 -19.47 14.67
C CYS A 94 -4.09 -19.46 15.88
N ASN A 95 -5.34 -18.97 15.74
CA ASN A 95 -6.30 -18.78 16.84
C ASN A 95 -5.73 -17.98 18.04
N GLY A 96 -4.65 -17.20 17.82
CA GLY A 96 -3.95 -16.46 18.88
C GLY A 96 -3.05 -17.30 19.81
N ILE A 97 -2.79 -18.58 19.50
CA ILE A 97 -1.98 -19.47 20.35
C ILE A 97 -0.49 -19.07 20.33
N ASP A 98 0.04 -18.75 19.15
CA ASP A 98 1.44 -18.33 18.97
C ASP A 98 1.58 -16.81 18.90
N TRP A 99 0.70 -16.09 19.58
CA TRP A 99 0.75 -14.64 19.65
C TRP A 99 1.92 -14.21 20.54
N GLU A 100 2.75 -13.30 20.02
CA GLU A 100 3.89 -12.73 20.73
C GLU A 100 3.78 -11.21 20.76
N LEU A 101 3.92 -10.60 21.93
CA LEU A 101 3.93 -9.14 22.06
C LEU A 101 5.05 -8.54 21.22
N LYS A 102 4.73 -7.51 20.44
CA LYS A 102 5.72 -6.63 19.83
C LYS A 102 6.55 -6.04 20.98
N GLU A 103 7.84 -6.33 21.02
CA GLU A 103 8.74 -5.80 22.05
C GLU A 103 8.67 -4.27 22.02
N ILE A 104 7.92 -3.69 22.97
CA ILE A 104 7.99 -2.28 23.26
C ILE A 104 9.33 -2.12 23.96
N SER A 105 10.32 -1.57 23.26
CA SER A 105 11.55 -1.11 23.91
C SER A 105 11.15 -0.06 24.94
N TYR A 106 11.01 -0.45 26.19
CA TYR A 106 11.04 0.47 27.31
C TYR A 106 12.44 1.06 27.32
N GLU A 107 12.59 2.18 26.62
CA GLU A 107 13.71 3.07 26.87
C GLU A 107 13.62 3.49 28.34
N LYS A 108 14.49 2.85 29.12
CA LYS A 108 14.84 3.11 30.52
C LYS A 108 14.41 4.52 30.95
N THR A 109 13.35 4.59 31.74
CA THR A 109 13.26 5.66 32.74
C THR A 109 14.24 5.27 33.85
N ASN A 110 15.45 5.82 33.79
CA ASN A 110 16.33 5.94 34.95
C ASN A 110 17.02 7.30 34.88
#